data_AF-A0A4Q5L2P3-F1
#
_entry.id   AF-A0A4Q5L2P3-F1
#
_cell.length_a   1.000
_cell.length_b   1.000
_cell.length_c   1.000
_cell.angle_alpha   90.00
_cell.angle_beta   90.00
_cell.angle_gamma   90.00
#
_symmetry.space_group_name_H-M   'P 1'
#
loop_
_entity.id
_entity.type
_entity.pdbx_description
1 polymer ?
#
loop_
_entity_poly.entity_id
_entity_poly.type
_entity_poly.pdbx_seq_one_letter_code
_entity_poly.pdbx_strand_id
1 'polypeptide(L)'
;MDTNEAQVKLTLLYNEMQGLIDEITELKTNPSSKLCLDHQHAELDKILLEKRKQLGISIEDLELQTDISFSTIQRILKDPHNAKLSNVLSICNELGVKLWIEK
;
A
#
# COMPACT_ATOMS: atom_id res chain seq x y z
N MET A 1 3.04 -44.69 19.26
CA MET A 1 2.95 -43.40 18.55
C MET A 1 4.23 -43.26 17.74
N ASP A 2 4.09 -43.10 16.44
CA ASP A 2 5.15 -43.25 15.46
C ASP A 2 6.14 -42.07 15.57
N THR A 3 7.33 -42.33 16.08
CA THR A 3 8.38 -41.32 16.34
C THR A 3 8.74 -40.52 15.09
N ASN A 4 8.52 -41.14 13.93
CA ASN A 4 8.73 -40.57 12.61
C ASN A 4 7.67 -39.49 12.27
N GLU A 5 6.41 -39.71 12.65
CA GLU A 5 5.33 -38.75 12.41
C GLU A 5 5.54 -37.45 13.23
N ALA A 6 6.02 -37.59 14.47
CA ALA A 6 6.35 -36.45 15.31
C ALA A 6 7.53 -35.63 14.75
N GLN A 7 8.57 -36.28 14.22
CA GLN A 7 9.71 -35.61 13.58
C GLN A 7 9.31 -34.89 12.29
N VAL A 8 8.43 -35.49 11.49
CA VAL A 8 7.90 -34.85 10.27
C VAL A 8 7.12 -33.59 10.62
N LYS A 9 6.22 -33.65 11.62
CA LYS A 9 5.45 -32.49 12.08
C LYS A 9 6.34 -31.36 12.62
N LEU A 10 7.38 -31.71 13.38
CA LEU A 10 8.33 -30.74 13.91
C LEU A 10 9.09 -30.03 12.78
N THR A 11 9.50 -30.78 11.76
CA THR A 11 10.23 -30.24 10.60
C THR A 11 9.33 -29.30 9.78
N LEU A 12 8.06 -29.67 9.58
CA LEU A 12 7.09 -28.82 8.88
C LEU A 12 6.86 -27.51 9.62
N LEU A 13 6.66 -27.57 10.94
CA LEU A 13 6.46 -26.38 11.77
C LEU A 13 7.69 -25.45 11.74
N TYR A 14 8.90 -26.02 11.78
CA TYR A 14 10.13 -25.24 11.69
C TYR A 14 10.21 -24.47 10.36
N ASN A 15 9.88 -25.12 9.25
CA ASN A 15 9.90 -24.48 7.93
C ASN A 15 8.85 -23.38 7.81
N GLU A 16 7.66 -23.60 8.36
CA GLU A 16 6.59 -22.59 8.40
C GLU A 16 6.99 -21.37 9.23
N MET A 17 7.58 -21.60 10.40
CA MET A 17 8.10 -20.53 11.26
C MET A 17 9.22 -19.74 10.58
N GLN A 18 10.12 -20.40 9.84
CA GLN A 18 11.17 -19.71 9.08
C GLN A 18 10.58 -18.84 7.97
N GLY A 19 9.58 -19.33 7.23
CA GLY A 19 8.89 -18.52 6.21
C GLY A 19 8.24 -17.27 6.79
N LEU A 20 7.62 -17.38 7.98
CA LEU A 20 7.04 -16.22 8.68
C LEU A 20 8.11 -15.23 9.16
N ILE A 21 9.27 -15.71 9.62
CA ILE A 21 10.38 -14.85 10.06
C ILE A 21 10.97 -14.09 8.87
N ASP A 22 11.13 -14.74 7.73
CA ASP A 22 11.62 -14.12 6.50
C ASP A 22 10.65 -13.03 6.03
N GLU A 23 9.35 -13.30 6.04
CA GLU A 23 8.31 -12.33 5.70
C GLU A 23 8.32 -11.12 6.65
N ILE A 24 8.41 -11.34 7.97
CA ILE A 24 8.51 -10.25 8.96
C ILE A 24 9.79 -9.43 8.75
N THR A 25 10.90 -10.09 8.42
CA THR A 25 12.19 -9.43 8.18
C THR A 25 12.14 -8.57 6.93
N GLU A 26 11.50 -9.06 5.87
CA GLU A 26 11.26 -8.30 4.64
C GLU A 26 10.36 -7.08 4.90
N LEU A 27 9.26 -7.25 5.66
CA LEU A 27 8.38 -6.14 6.03
C LEU A 27 9.08 -5.11 6.92
N LYS A 28 10.01 -5.53 7.78
CA LYS A 28 10.76 -4.63 8.66
C LYS A 28 11.83 -3.85 7.89
N THR A 29 12.47 -4.47 6.91
CA THR A 29 13.54 -3.85 6.11
C THR A 29 13.00 -3.02 4.96
N ASN A 30 11.83 -3.38 4.43
CA ASN A 30 11.10 -2.64 3.42
C ASN A 30 9.59 -2.62 3.74
N PRO A 31 9.11 -1.68 4.57
CA PRO A 31 7.70 -1.61 4.97
C PRO A 31 6.73 -1.31 3.81
N SER A 32 7.25 -1.08 2.60
CA SER A 32 6.47 -0.90 1.38
C SER A 32 6.32 -2.19 0.55
N SER A 33 6.99 -3.31 0.89
CA SER A 33 7.03 -4.53 0.06
C SER A 33 5.69 -5.26 -0.06
N LYS A 34 4.79 -5.14 0.94
CA LYS A 34 3.43 -5.72 0.86
C LYS A 34 2.44 -4.93 0.02
N LEU A 35 2.86 -3.81 -0.58
CA LEU A 35 2.10 -3.15 -1.62
C LEU A 35 2.70 -3.46 -3.00
N CYS A 36 3.14 -4.69 -3.21
CA CYS A 36 3.33 -5.22 -4.55
C CYS A 36 1.95 -5.46 -5.16
N LEU A 37 1.32 -4.38 -5.61
CA LEU A 37 0.17 -4.47 -6.52
C LEU A 37 0.68 -5.09 -7.80
N ASP A 38 0.06 -6.18 -8.23
CA ASP A 38 0.39 -6.75 -9.52
C ASP A 38 0.25 -5.67 -10.61
N HIS A 39 1.17 -5.74 -11.55
CA HIS A 39 1.41 -4.75 -12.59
C HIS A 39 0.33 -4.68 -13.68
N GLN A 40 -0.90 -5.18 -13.46
CA GLN A 40 -1.93 -5.14 -14.51
C GLN A 40 -3.05 -4.14 -14.25
N HIS A 41 -3.38 -3.80 -13.01
CA HIS A 41 -4.29 -2.69 -12.69
C HIS A 41 -3.97 -2.15 -11.29
N ALA A 42 -3.02 -1.23 -11.18
CA ALA A 42 -2.77 -0.55 -9.92
C ALA A 42 -4.03 0.20 -9.48
N GLU A 43 -4.70 -0.27 -8.44
CA GLU A 43 -5.86 0.37 -7.83
C GLU A 43 -5.43 1.59 -7.00
N LEU A 44 -4.74 2.53 -7.66
CA LEU A 44 -4.24 3.76 -7.06
C LEU A 44 -5.39 4.55 -6.41
N ASP A 45 -6.58 4.54 -7.02
CA ASP A 45 -7.81 5.08 -6.46
C ASP A 45 -8.11 4.47 -5.07
N LYS A 46 -8.05 3.15 -4.94
CA LYS A 46 -8.30 2.47 -3.66
C LYS A 46 -7.20 2.75 -2.65
N ILE A 47 -5.93 2.79 -3.06
CA ILE A 47 -4.82 3.14 -2.15
C ILE A 47 -5.02 4.54 -1.57
N LEU A 48 -5.30 5.53 -2.43
CA LEU A 48 -5.47 6.90 -1.98
C LEU A 48 -6.68 7.03 -1.04
N LEU A 49 -7.78 6.35 -1.35
CA LEU A 49 -8.97 6.31 -0.50
C LEU A 49 -8.70 5.66 0.86
N GLU A 50 -8.04 4.51 0.88
CA GLU A 50 -7.73 3.80 2.14
C GLU A 50 -6.71 4.57 2.97
N LYS A 51 -5.67 5.15 2.36
CA LYS A 51 -4.70 5.98 3.07
C LYS A 51 -5.33 7.22 3.68
N ARG A 52 -6.20 7.92 2.92
CA ARG A 52 -6.97 9.05 3.44
C ARG A 52 -7.83 8.65 4.65
N LYS A 53 -8.55 7.52 4.56
CA LYS A 53 -9.37 7.00 5.67
C LYS A 53 -8.53 6.63 6.89
N GLN A 54 -7.40 5.96 6.70
CA GLN A 54 -6.48 5.59 7.78
C GLN A 54 -5.93 6.81 8.53
N LEU A 55 -5.64 7.89 7.80
CA LEU A 55 -5.14 9.14 8.37
C LEU A 55 -6.25 10.04 8.93
N GLY A 56 -7.53 9.72 8.66
CA GLY A 56 -8.67 10.54 9.09
C GLY A 56 -8.75 11.91 8.41
N ILE A 57 -8.10 12.08 7.26
CA ILE A 57 -8.01 13.35 6.54
C ILE A 57 -9.29 13.59 5.72
N SER A 58 -9.92 14.74 5.90
CA SER A 58 -11.08 15.14 5.09
C SER A 58 -10.66 15.57 3.68
N ILE A 59 -11.62 15.74 2.77
CA ILE A 59 -11.26 16.21 1.41
C ILE A 59 -10.93 17.71 1.47
N GLU A 60 -11.58 18.42 2.38
CA GLU A 60 -11.36 19.82 2.72
C GLU A 60 -9.94 20.05 3.26
N ASP A 61 -9.43 19.13 4.09
CA ASP A 61 -8.03 19.18 4.55
C ASP A 61 -7.05 19.05 3.39
N LEU A 62 -7.32 18.12 2.46
CA LEU A 62 -6.49 17.96 1.26
C LEU A 62 -6.56 19.19 0.35
N GLU A 63 -7.72 19.85 0.24
CA GLU A 63 -7.87 21.11 -0.50
C GLU A 63 -6.99 22.20 0.09
N LEU A 64 -7.02 22.37 1.42
CA LEU A 64 -6.18 23.33 2.13
C LEU A 64 -4.67 23.04 2.00
N GLN A 65 -4.28 21.77 2.02
CA GLN A 65 -2.87 21.37 1.95
C GLN A 65 -2.29 21.43 0.53
N THR A 66 -3.11 21.16 -0.49
CA THR A 66 -2.64 21.01 -1.88
C THR A 66 -2.98 22.19 -2.79
N ASP A 67 -3.84 23.12 -2.35
CA ASP A 67 -4.41 24.21 -3.17
C ASP A 67 -5.18 23.68 -4.40
N ILE A 68 -5.62 22.41 -4.35
CA ILE A 68 -6.43 21.77 -5.39
C ILE A 68 -7.89 21.82 -4.95
N SER A 69 -8.77 22.29 -5.84
CA SER A 69 -10.19 22.37 -5.53
C SER A 69 -10.80 21.03 -5.12
N PHE A 70 -11.73 21.07 -4.17
CA PHE A 70 -12.45 19.91 -3.64
C PHE A 70 -12.97 18.97 -4.74
N SER A 71 -13.60 19.54 -5.78
CA SER A 71 -14.16 18.77 -6.91
C SER A 71 -13.08 18.07 -7.73
N THR A 72 -11.90 18.68 -7.85
CA THR A 72 -10.75 18.09 -8.52
C THR A 72 -10.17 16.96 -7.69
N ILE A 73 -10.04 17.13 -6.38
CA ILE A 73 -9.57 16.07 -5.47
C ILE A 73 -10.54 14.88 -5.51
N GLN A 74 -11.85 15.11 -5.43
CA GLN A 74 -12.84 14.04 -5.56
C GLN A 74 -12.70 13.25 -6.87
N ARG A 75 -12.49 13.95 -7.98
CA ARG A 75 -12.27 13.31 -9.28
C ARG A 75 -10.98 12.48 -9.28
N ILE A 76 -9.89 13.01 -8.71
CA ILE A 76 -8.60 12.32 -8.63
C ILE A 76 -8.69 11.07 -7.75
N LEU A 77 -9.34 11.16 -6.59
CA LEU A 77 -9.51 10.00 -5.70
C LEU A 77 -10.35 8.89 -6.33
N LYS A 78 -11.25 9.23 -7.27
CA LYS A 78 -12.08 8.27 -7.99
C LYS A 78 -11.40 7.70 -9.23
N ASP A 79 -10.63 8.53 -9.94
CA ASP A 79 -9.96 8.15 -11.18
C ASP A 79 -8.65 8.95 -11.34
N PRO A 80 -7.56 8.48 -10.68
CA PRO A 80 -6.29 9.19 -10.69
C PRO A 80 -5.56 9.06 -12.04
N HIS A 81 -5.92 8.08 -12.88
CA HIS A 81 -5.27 7.83 -14.17
C HIS A 81 -5.53 8.92 -15.20
N ASN A 82 -6.73 9.53 -15.15
CA ASN A 82 -7.12 10.62 -16.05
C ASN A 82 -6.82 12.01 -15.50
N ALA A 83 -6.10 12.09 -14.38
CA ALA A 83 -5.73 13.36 -13.75
C ALA A 83 -4.35 13.86 -14.18
N LYS A 84 -4.09 15.15 -13.96
CA LYS A 84 -2.73 15.69 -14.10
C LYS A 84 -1.82 15.02 -13.08
N LEU A 85 -0.72 14.45 -13.56
CA LEU A 85 0.29 13.80 -12.72
C LEU A 85 0.77 14.67 -11.56
N SER A 86 0.93 15.99 -11.78
CA SER A 86 1.29 16.95 -10.73
C SER A 86 0.32 16.94 -9.55
N ASN A 87 -0.99 16.87 -9.85
CA ASN A 87 -2.03 16.91 -8.84
C ASN A 87 -2.12 15.58 -8.09
N VAL A 88 -1.93 14.47 -8.80
CA VAL A 88 -1.85 13.13 -8.21
C VAL A 88 -0.66 13.08 -7.25
N LEU A 89 0.51 13.55 -7.67
CA LEU A 89 1.71 13.58 -6.83
C LEU A 89 1.53 14.46 -5.58
N SER A 90 0.92 15.63 -5.69
CA SER A 90 0.62 16.47 -4.52
C SER A 90 -0.26 15.74 -3.50
N ILE A 91 -1.33 15.08 -3.95
CA ILE A 91 -2.21 14.30 -3.06
C ILE A 91 -1.46 13.09 -2.48
N CYS A 92 -0.64 12.40 -3.28
CA CYS A 92 0.17 11.28 -2.80
C CYS A 92 1.13 11.72 -1.69
N ASN A 93 1.79 12.88 -1.83
CA ASN A 93 2.70 13.41 -0.84
C ASN A 93 2.01 13.68 0.50
N GLU A 94 0.84 14.32 0.48
CA GLU A 94 0.05 14.58 1.71
C GLU A 94 -0.43 13.28 2.37
N LEU A 95 -0.74 12.26 1.57
CA LEU A 95 -1.16 10.94 2.06
C LEU A 95 0.02 10.01 2.43
N GLY A 96 1.26 10.49 2.31
CA GLY A 96 2.47 9.69 2.57
C GLY A 96 2.66 8.50 1.62
N VAL A 97 2.08 8.57 0.42
CA VAL A 97 2.19 7.56 -0.64
C VAL A 97 3.35 7.93 -1.56
N LYS A 98 4.34 7.04 -1.68
CA LYS A 98 5.44 7.19 -2.64
C LYS A 98 5.04 6.58 -3.98
N LEU A 99 4.95 7.43 -5.01
CA LEU A 99 4.70 6.98 -6.38
C LEU A 99 6.04 6.77 -7.12
N TRP A 100 6.20 5.63 -7.78
CA TRP A 100 7.31 5.39 -8.70
C TRP A 100 6.81 5.55 -10.13
N ILE A 101 7.49 6.39 -10.90
CA ILE A 101 7.13 6.69 -12.29
C ILE A 101 8.32 6.26 -13.16
N GLU A 102 8.12 5.25 -13.98
CA GLU A 102 9.08 4.87 -15.03
C GLU A 102 8.78 5.66 -16.31
N LYS A 103 9.85 6.05 -17.01
CA LYS A 103 9.81 6.88 -18.22
C LYS A 103 9.88 6.04 -19.48
#